data_AF-A0A8J3JGT3-F1
#
_entry.id   AF-A0A8J3JGT3-F1
#
_cell.length_a   1.000
_cell.length_b   1.000
_cell.length_c   1.000
_cell.angle_alpha   90.00
_cell.angle_beta   90.00
_cell.angle_gamma   90.00
#
_symmetry.space_group_name_H-M   'P 1'
#
loop_
_entity.id
_entity.type
_entity.pdbx_description
1 polymer ?
#
loop_
_entity_poly.entity_id
_entity_poly.type
_entity_poly.pdbx_seq_one_letter_code
_entity_poly.pdbx_strand_id
1 'polypeptide(L)'
;MRVAAQIEHALMVQYLYAGYSFTLPQREILDVAIEEMSHLLTVQNLLRLVGEAPHLHRQDYGPPFAEDERLFPFDLRLEPLSHLSLAKYTMAESPAVLPAEIDPDVFAHIEDLATGSRHEQVNRVGTLYALLGAVFGSEALLHELAATGDPWYVAVDQLAAEAATFYGSRDALHLPDSAFHPASAPDQASDPEWDRSVEKSIDEFRVHVAANRREALTALRDIGLQGEGPSVVATENAHFRRFYNLFLRFFGADGTGTNPPPGVMDVPAGSRIVLDEHGSGDGVISHPTTIRWARLADLRYAILLASLERYLRAPRDDRAFLRGWCFAEMFALRKLADFLRRMPRGPRQQARVASLPFNLPGWLTTGAQWSDLVAAFGEATAIAQALSADAAIADDHRRLLAHLLASDGRKLQEATARTQGTTQRSRTDAVRDVLDWAAGAGDPRHDKQGRFWNLQHDDFVQVEIFGDNVTTPPSPGEDALLVAMLRGQSMPLARPKLPEDSGEFLLVEQWVNDGCPDSDV
;
A
#
# COMPACT_ATOMS: atom_id res chain seq x y z
N MET A 1 -18.73 4.32 2.83
CA MET A 1 -17.69 3.92 1.86
C MET A 1 -16.50 4.85 1.79
N ARG A 2 -16.64 6.15 1.46
CA ARG A 2 -15.48 7.08 1.43
C ARG A 2 -14.71 7.12 2.75
N VAL A 3 -15.41 7.09 3.88
CA VAL A 3 -14.79 6.97 5.21
C VAL A 3 -13.99 5.67 5.38
N ALA A 4 -14.51 4.52 4.93
CA ALA A 4 -13.77 3.26 4.97
C ALA A 4 -12.46 3.37 4.18
N ALA A 5 -12.49 3.92 2.96
CA ALA A 5 -11.28 4.14 2.17
C ALA A 5 -10.25 5.03 2.89
N GLN A 6 -10.71 6.07 3.59
CA GLN A 6 -9.85 6.94 4.39
C GLN A 6 -9.22 6.18 5.57
N ILE A 7 -9.98 5.33 6.25
CA ILE A 7 -9.53 4.52 7.39
C ILE A 7 -8.51 3.48 6.93
N GLU A 8 -8.79 2.70 5.89
CA GLU A 8 -7.85 1.70 5.34
C GLU A 8 -6.52 2.37 4.96
N HIS A 9 -6.60 3.50 4.25
CA HIS A 9 -5.41 4.24 3.85
C HIS A 9 -4.65 4.81 5.07
N ALA A 10 -5.36 5.31 6.09
CA ALA A 10 -4.77 5.85 7.31
C ALA A 10 -4.08 4.77 8.15
N LEU A 11 -4.74 3.63 8.40
CA LEU A 11 -4.17 2.51 9.14
C LEU A 11 -2.96 1.93 8.41
N MET A 12 -3.06 1.70 7.11
CA MET A 12 -1.94 1.27 6.26
C MET A 12 -0.69 2.12 6.45
N VAL A 13 -0.79 3.46 6.34
CA VAL A 13 0.40 4.32 6.50
C VAL A 13 0.91 4.38 7.95
N GLN A 14 0.04 4.26 8.94
CA GLN A 14 0.42 4.23 10.36
C GLN A 14 1.17 2.93 10.69
N TYR A 15 0.71 1.80 10.17
CA TYR A 15 1.36 0.50 10.33
C TYR A 15 2.70 0.47 9.59
N LEU A 16 2.78 0.99 8.36
CA LEU A 16 4.06 1.16 7.66
C LEU A 16 5.03 2.02 8.47
N TYR A 17 4.57 3.15 9.00
CA TYR A 17 5.41 4.06 9.78
C TYR A 17 5.95 3.38 11.04
N ALA A 18 5.08 2.72 11.81
CA ALA A 18 5.48 1.98 13.01
C ALA A 18 6.42 0.82 12.68
N GLY A 19 6.12 0.03 11.64
CA GLY A 19 6.95 -1.10 11.20
C GLY A 19 8.36 -0.68 10.73
N TYR A 20 8.46 0.45 10.03
CA TYR A 20 9.76 1.01 9.58
C TYR A 20 10.54 1.75 10.66
N SER A 21 9.92 2.05 11.83
CA SER A 21 10.60 2.73 12.94
C SER A 21 11.72 1.90 13.58
N PHE A 22 11.82 0.60 13.28
CA PHE A 22 12.83 -0.29 13.86
C PHE A 22 14.19 -0.27 13.11
N THR A 23 15.27 -0.65 13.80
CA THR A 23 16.61 -0.90 13.25
C THR A 23 16.60 -2.00 12.18
N LEU A 24 15.76 -3.02 12.37
CA LEU A 24 15.34 -3.98 11.36
C LEU A 24 13.82 -3.89 11.27
N PRO A 25 13.24 -3.58 10.10
CA PRO A 25 11.79 -3.36 10.00
C PRO A 25 10.98 -4.52 10.59
N GLN A 26 9.97 -4.20 11.40
CA GLN A 26 9.14 -5.21 12.05
C GLN A 26 8.15 -5.80 11.04
N ARG A 27 8.47 -6.99 10.53
CA ARG A 27 7.71 -7.70 9.50
C ARG A 27 6.27 -7.96 9.88
N GLU A 28 5.99 -8.40 11.11
CA GLU A 28 4.61 -8.74 11.51
C GLU A 28 3.66 -7.54 11.36
N ILE A 29 4.12 -6.31 11.60
CA ILE A 29 3.35 -5.07 11.41
C ILE A 29 3.29 -4.67 9.94
N LEU A 30 4.40 -4.84 9.20
CA LEU A 30 4.43 -4.54 7.77
C LEU A 30 3.54 -5.47 6.95
N ASP A 31 3.40 -6.72 7.36
CA ASP A 31 2.53 -7.69 6.72
C ASP A 31 1.05 -7.28 6.92
N VAL A 32 0.66 -6.81 8.11
CA VAL A 32 -0.68 -6.19 8.32
C VAL A 32 -0.86 -4.98 7.41
N ALA A 33 0.14 -4.11 7.31
CA ALA A 33 0.06 -2.96 6.43
C ALA A 33 -0.11 -3.34 4.93
N ILE A 34 0.35 -4.52 4.51
CA ILE A 34 0.14 -5.04 3.16
C ILE A 34 -1.29 -5.58 3.01
N GLU A 35 -1.85 -6.23 4.04
CA GLU A 35 -3.25 -6.64 4.07
C GLU A 35 -4.18 -5.41 3.96
N GLU A 36 -3.87 -4.31 4.66
CA GLU A 36 -4.62 -3.04 4.52
C GLU A 36 -4.56 -2.44 3.10
N MET A 37 -3.49 -2.71 2.32
CA MET A 37 -3.46 -2.31 0.90
C MET A 37 -4.53 -3.04 0.09
N SER A 38 -4.77 -4.32 0.40
CA SER A 38 -5.79 -5.13 -0.27
C SER A 38 -7.20 -4.72 0.12
N HIS A 39 -7.40 -4.35 1.40
CA HIS A 39 -8.64 -3.74 1.89
C HIS A 39 -8.93 -2.44 1.17
N LEU A 40 -7.95 -1.53 1.10
CA LEU A 40 -8.10 -0.26 0.41
C LEU A 40 -8.54 -0.49 -1.04
N LEU A 41 -7.87 -1.37 -1.79
CA LEU A 41 -8.24 -1.70 -3.17
C LEU A 41 -9.66 -2.27 -3.29
N THR A 42 -10.04 -3.18 -2.39
CA THR A 42 -11.39 -3.73 -2.35
C THR A 42 -12.44 -2.64 -2.07
N VAL A 43 -12.17 -1.71 -1.16
CA VAL A 43 -13.05 -0.56 -0.92
C VAL A 43 -13.18 0.32 -2.16
N GLN A 44 -12.10 0.50 -2.94
CA GLN A 44 -12.18 1.21 -4.23
C GLN A 44 -13.10 0.47 -5.21
N ASN A 45 -13.03 -0.85 -5.27
CA ASN A 45 -13.93 -1.65 -6.10
C ASN A 45 -15.39 -1.48 -5.69
N LEU A 46 -15.67 -1.47 -4.38
CA LEU A 46 -17.02 -1.29 -3.87
C LEU A 46 -17.55 0.14 -4.06
N LEU A 47 -16.69 1.17 -3.99
CA LEU A 47 -17.03 2.54 -4.41
C LEU A 47 -17.45 2.56 -5.88
N ARG A 48 -16.65 1.95 -6.76
CA ARG A 48 -16.96 1.86 -8.19
C ARG A 48 -18.25 1.08 -8.46
N LEU A 49 -18.52 0.03 -7.69
CA LEU A 49 -19.76 -0.73 -7.77
C LEU A 49 -20.97 0.14 -7.48
N VAL A 50 -20.88 1.12 -6.58
CA VAL A 50 -21.98 2.06 -6.29
C VAL A 50 -21.93 3.36 -7.12
N GLY A 51 -21.14 3.37 -8.19
CA GLY A 51 -21.05 4.49 -9.13
C GLY A 51 -20.20 5.67 -8.63
N GLU A 52 -19.48 5.50 -7.53
CA GLU A 52 -18.60 6.53 -6.95
C GLU A 52 -17.22 6.51 -7.61
N ALA A 53 -16.58 7.68 -7.64
CA ALA A 53 -15.19 7.80 -8.06
C ALA A 53 -14.26 7.16 -7.01
N PRO A 54 -13.09 6.64 -7.43
CA PRO A 54 -12.02 6.28 -6.51
C PRO A 54 -11.70 7.42 -5.53
N HIS A 55 -11.49 7.06 -4.26
CA HIS A 55 -11.24 7.98 -3.15
C HIS A 55 -10.02 7.52 -2.37
N LEU A 56 -8.85 8.12 -2.67
CA LEU A 56 -7.58 7.83 -2.01
C LEU A 56 -7.18 8.90 -0.98
N HIS A 57 -8.02 9.92 -0.76
CA HIS A 57 -7.81 10.84 0.35
C HIS A 57 -7.87 10.05 1.68
N ARG A 58 -7.19 10.56 2.71
CA ARG A 58 -7.31 10.12 4.11
C ARG A 58 -7.26 11.33 5.02
N GLN A 59 -7.65 11.20 6.28
CA GLN A 59 -7.40 12.25 7.27
C GLN A 59 -5.90 12.61 7.24
N ASP A 60 -5.61 13.90 7.42
CA ASP A 60 -4.26 14.42 7.58
C ASP A 60 -4.15 15.15 8.93
N TYR A 61 -2.95 15.55 9.34
CA TYR A 61 -2.74 16.15 10.64
C TYR A 61 -3.59 17.42 10.85
N GLY A 62 -4.40 17.42 11.89
CA GLY A 62 -5.21 18.59 12.26
C GLY A 62 -6.40 18.18 13.12
N PRO A 63 -7.16 19.16 13.64
CA PRO A 63 -8.45 18.86 14.25
C PRO A 63 -9.41 18.32 13.18
N PRO A 64 -10.37 17.46 13.58
CA PRO A 64 -11.38 16.98 12.67
C PRO A 64 -12.11 18.12 11.97
N PHE A 65 -12.25 18.01 10.65
CA PHE A 65 -12.89 19.02 9.80
C PHE A 65 -14.26 18.55 9.28
N ALA A 66 -14.58 17.27 9.39
CA ALA A 66 -15.87 16.69 9.01
C ALA A 66 -16.56 15.93 10.15
N GLU A 67 -17.90 15.97 10.15
CA GLU A 67 -18.72 15.23 11.12
C GLU A 67 -18.53 13.71 11.04
N ASP A 68 -18.21 13.20 9.85
CA ASP A 68 -17.97 11.78 9.55
C ASP A 68 -16.67 11.24 10.18
N GLU A 69 -15.76 12.12 10.62
CA GLU A 69 -14.51 11.71 11.29
C GLU A 69 -14.76 11.02 12.64
N ARG A 70 -15.98 11.14 13.18
CA ARG A 70 -16.43 10.37 14.35
C ARG A 70 -16.42 8.85 14.15
N LEU A 71 -16.39 8.39 12.90
CA LEU A 71 -16.31 6.96 12.56
C LEU A 71 -14.88 6.43 12.52
N PHE A 72 -13.87 7.29 12.62
CA PHE A 72 -12.46 6.88 12.56
C PHE A 72 -12.09 6.16 13.85
N PRO A 73 -11.24 5.13 13.81
CA PRO A 73 -10.75 4.46 15.01
C PRO A 73 -10.14 5.44 16.01
N PHE A 74 -9.28 6.34 15.51
CA PHE A 74 -8.64 7.41 16.25
C PHE A 74 -8.01 8.39 15.25
N ASP A 75 -7.62 9.58 15.72
CA ASP A 75 -6.93 10.58 14.86
C ASP A 75 -5.64 10.00 14.26
N LEU A 76 -5.43 10.22 12.96
CA LEU A 76 -4.19 9.84 12.29
C LEU A 76 -2.96 10.42 13.02
N ARG A 77 -2.07 9.52 13.44
CA ARG A 77 -0.75 9.88 13.99
C ARG A 77 0.31 8.94 13.44
N LEU A 78 1.20 9.47 12.60
CA LEU A 78 2.40 8.72 12.22
C LEU A 78 3.40 8.77 13.38
N GLU A 79 3.54 7.67 14.11
CA GLU A 79 4.39 7.60 15.30
C GLU A 79 5.17 6.28 15.37
N PRO A 80 6.38 6.28 15.97
CA PRO A 80 7.11 5.04 16.22
C PRO A 80 6.28 4.06 17.04
N LEU A 81 6.65 2.77 16.99
CA LEU A 81 5.99 1.79 17.85
C LEU A 81 6.28 2.10 19.32
N SER A 82 5.21 2.14 20.11
CA SER A 82 5.21 2.33 21.56
C SER A 82 4.07 1.50 22.15
N HIS A 83 4.00 1.43 23.48
CA HIS A 83 2.85 0.79 24.14
C HIS A 83 1.51 1.45 23.76
N LEU A 84 1.50 2.77 23.49
CA LEU A 84 0.30 3.54 23.18
C LEU A 84 -0.15 3.29 21.74
N SER A 85 0.77 3.37 20.77
CA SER A 85 0.42 3.12 19.38
C SER A 85 -0.01 1.67 19.16
N LEU A 86 0.69 0.70 19.78
CA LEU A 86 0.29 -0.70 19.68
C LEU A 86 -1.02 -1.00 20.41
N ALA A 87 -1.30 -0.34 21.55
CA ALA A 87 -2.59 -0.46 22.22
C ALA A 87 -3.74 0.07 21.34
N LYS A 88 -3.55 1.22 20.68
CA LYS A 88 -4.53 1.76 19.73
C LYS A 88 -4.77 0.84 18.54
N TYR A 89 -3.71 0.25 17.98
CA TYR A 89 -3.84 -0.71 16.87
C TYR A 89 -4.61 -1.95 17.34
N THR A 90 -4.25 -2.48 18.50
CA THR A 90 -4.96 -3.62 19.10
C THR A 90 -6.44 -3.30 19.33
N MET A 91 -6.78 -2.12 19.87
CA MET A 91 -8.17 -1.71 20.09
C MET A 91 -8.95 -1.48 18.79
N ALA A 92 -8.35 -0.84 17.79
CA ALA A 92 -8.99 -0.57 16.51
C ALA A 92 -9.38 -1.84 15.76
N GLU A 93 -8.53 -2.87 15.84
CA GLU A 93 -8.76 -4.18 15.20
C GLU A 93 -9.56 -5.15 16.08
N SER A 94 -9.93 -4.76 17.31
CA SER A 94 -10.52 -5.70 18.28
C SER A 94 -11.95 -6.12 17.91
N PRO A 95 -12.34 -7.37 18.23
CA PRO A 95 -13.67 -7.88 17.94
C PRO A 95 -14.72 -7.25 18.86
N ALA A 96 -16.00 -7.27 18.46
CA ALA A 96 -17.10 -6.83 19.34
C ALA A 96 -17.12 -7.61 20.68
N VAL A 97 -16.89 -8.92 20.58
CA VAL A 97 -16.88 -9.87 21.68
C VAL A 97 -15.52 -10.55 21.74
N LEU A 98 -14.84 -10.48 22.89
CA LEU A 98 -13.51 -11.05 23.05
C LEU A 98 -13.55 -12.59 22.97
N PRO A 99 -12.64 -13.22 22.20
CA PRO A 99 -12.39 -14.65 22.25
C PRO A 99 -11.98 -15.10 23.65
N ALA A 100 -12.26 -16.36 23.99
CA ALA A 100 -11.99 -16.91 25.33
C ALA A 100 -10.49 -16.98 25.67
N GLU A 101 -9.64 -16.97 24.65
CA GLU A 101 -8.18 -17.02 24.73
C GLU A 101 -7.54 -15.65 25.00
N ILE A 102 -8.35 -14.59 25.06
CA ILE A 102 -7.90 -13.25 25.43
C ILE A 102 -8.06 -13.09 26.94
N ASP A 103 -6.98 -12.68 27.60
CA ASP A 103 -7.00 -12.37 29.02
C ASP A 103 -7.76 -11.03 29.21
N PRO A 104 -8.92 -11.03 29.89
CA PRO A 104 -9.72 -9.82 30.06
C PRO A 104 -8.99 -8.71 30.81
N ASP A 105 -8.11 -9.04 31.75
CA ASP A 105 -7.37 -8.05 32.54
C ASP A 105 -6.29 -7.37 31.67
N VAL A 106 -5.63 -8.15 30.80
CA VAL A 106 -4.68 -7.61 29.81
C VAL A 106 -5.40 -6.72 28.81
N PHE A 107 -6.54 -7.17 28.28
CA PHE A 107 -7.30 -6.38 27.32
C PHE A 107 -7.83 -5.08 27.94
N ALA A 108 -8.33 -5.12 29.18
CA ALA A 108 -8.74 -3.91 29.90
C ALA A 108 -7.57 -2.93 30.09
N HIS A 109 -6.34 -3.42 30.30
CA HIS A 109 -5.16 -2.57 30.36
C HIS A 109 -4.82 -1.94 29.01
N ILE A 110 -4.91 -2.71 27.92
CA ILE A 110 -4.73 -2.21 26.55
C ILE A 110 -5.77 -1.11 26.25
N GLU A 111 -7.02 -1.29 26.66
CA GLU A 111 -8.08 -0.29 26.53
C GLU A 111 -7.77 0.99 27.32
N ASP A 112 -7.32 0.88 28.57
CA ASP A 112 -6.90 2.04 29.38
C ASP A 112 -5.75 2.81 28.73
N LEU A 113 -4.74 2.11 28.19
CA LEU A 113 -3.65 2.73 27.45
C LEU A 113 -4.13 3.45 26.19
N ALA A 114 -4.96 2.78 25.38
CA ALA A 114 -5.40 3.29 24.08
C ALA A 114 -6.29 4.53 24.22
N THR A 115 -7.18 4.53 25.21
CA THR A 115 -8.12 5.63 25.48
C THR A 115 -7.50 6.74 26.35
N GLY A 116 -6.48 6.40 27.13
CA GLY A 116 -5.70 7.30 27.96
C GLY A 116 -6.52 8.04 29.02
N SER A 117 -5.89 8.98 29.74
CA SER A 117 -6.55 9.73 30.83
C SER A 117 -7.82 10.50 30.45
N ARG A 118 -7.98 10.82 29.16
CA ARG A 118 -9.16 11.53 28.63
C ARG A 118 -10.27 10.59 28.16
N HIS A 119 -10.04 9.28 28.20
CA HIS A 119 -10.94 8.25 27.70
C HIS A 119 -11.37 8.55 26.25
N GLU A 120 -10.40 8.90 25.40
CA GLU A 120 -10.63 9.12 23.97
C GLU A 120 -11.18 7.81 23.37
N GLN A 121 -12.35 7.88 22.73
CA GLN A 121 -12.99 6.70 22.17
C GLN A 121 -12.14 6.12 21.03
N VAL A 122 -11.88 4.81 21.09
CA VAL A 122 -11.27 4.07 19.99
C VAL A 122 -12.36 3.24 19.29
N ASN A 123 -12.71 3.61 18.07
CA ASN A 123 -13.70 2.86 17.29
C ASN A 123 -13.09 1.60 16.68
N ARG A 124 -13.88 0.53 16.63
CA ARG A 124 -13.48 -0.76 16.03
C ARG A 124 -13.76 -0.75 14.53
N VAL A 125 -12.78 -1.08 13.70
CA VAL A 125 -12.87 -1.06 12.24
C VAL A 125 -13.99 -1.99 11.75
N GLY A 126 -14.05 -3.21 12.29
CA GLY A 126 -15.08 -4.20 11.95
C GLY A 126 -16.53 -3.72 12.16
N THR A 127 -16.76 -2.73 13.03
CA THR A 127 -18.10 -2.13 13.23
C THR A 127 -18.54 -1.32 12.01
N LEU A 128 -17.61 -0.57 11.39
CA LEU A 128 -17.90 0.18 10.17
C LEU A 128 -18.30 -0.77 9.02
N TYR A 129 -17.61 -1.90 8.88
CA TYR A 129 -17.92 -2.89 7.86
C TYR A 129 -19.25 -3.60 8.11
N ALA A 130 -19.62 -3.84 9.37
CA ALA A 130 -20.95 -4.35 9.71
C ALA A 130 -22.06 -3.34 9.34
N LEU A 131 -21.86 -2.05 9.63
CA LEU A 131 -22.78 -0.98 9.22
C LEU A 131 -22.91 -0.89 7.69
N LEU A 132 -21.79 -0.99 6.97
CA LEU A 132 -21.80 -1.05 5.51
C LEU A 132 -22.50 -2.31 5.00
N GLY A 133 -22.33 -3.45 5.68
CA GLY A 133 -23.06 -4.69 5.38
C GLY A 133 -24.57 -4.51 5.53
N ALA A 134 -25.03 -3.79 6.55
CA ALA A 134 -26.43 -3.46 6.72
C ALA A 134 -26.93 -2.55 5.58
N VAL A 135 -26.16 -1.55 5.16
CA VAL A 135 -26.51 -0.66 4.05
C VAL A 135 -26.48 -1.36 2.68
N PHE A 136 -25.48 -2.21 2.44
CA PHE A 136 -25.34 -2.98 1.20
C PHE A 136 -26.27 -4.20 1.19
N GLY A 137 -26.78 -4.66 2.31
CA GLY A 137 -27.68 -5.81 2.37
C GLY A 137 -29.10 -5.50 1.92
N SER A 138 -29.94 -6.54 1.86
CA SER A 138 -31.40 -6.41 1.84
C SER A 138 -31.97 -7.32 2.92
N GLU A 139 -33.18 -7.04 3.40
CA GLU A 139 -33.80 -7.86 4.46
C GLU A 139 -33.79 -9.36 4.10
N ALA A 140 -34.27 -9.70 2.89
CA ALA A 140 -34.31 -11.08 2.42
C ALA A 140 -32.91 -11.72 2.34
N LEU A 141 -31.93 -11.00 1.79
CA LEU A 141 -30.59 -11.54 1.58
C LEU A 141 -29.83 -11.68 2.90
N LEU A 142 -29.92 -10.70 3.80
CA LEU A 142 -29.26 -10.77 5.10
C LEU A 142 -29.85 -11.90 5.94
N HIS A 143 -31.17 -12.08 5.92
CA HIS A 143 -31.81 -13.18 6.64
C HIS A 143 -31.44 -14.55 6.06
N GLU A 144 -31.38 -14.67 4.72
CA GLU A 144 -30.88 -15.87 4.04
C GLU A 144 -29.44 -16.21 4.45
N LEU A 145 -28.54 -15.21 4.42
CA LEU A 145 -27.14 -15.40 4.76
C LEU A 145 -26.94 -15.69 6.26
N ALA A 146 -27.69 -15.02 7.15
CA ALA A 146 -27.68 -15.28 8.58
C ALA A 146 -28.15 -16.71 8.91
N ALA A 147 -29.13 -17.24 8.16
CA ALA A 147 -29.63 -18.60 8.33
C ALA A 147 -28.58 -19.69 8.03
N THR A 148 -27.47 -19.33 7.37
CA THR A 148 -26.33 -20.25 7.18
C THR A 148 -25.56 -20.51 8.49
N GLY A 149 -25.78 -19.69 9.52
CA GLY A 149 -25.08 -19.77 10.79
C GLY A 149 -23.76 -19.01 10.84
N ASP A 150 -23.42 -18.26 9.80
CA ASP A 150 -22.24 -17.40 9.79
C ASP A 150 -22.37 -16.26 10.82
N PRO A 151 -21.46 -16.14 11.81
CA PRO A 151 -21.63 -15.19 12.90
C PRO A 151 -21.63 -13.72 12.45
N TRP A 152 -20.89 -13.39 11.38
CA TRP A 152 -20.86 -12.02 10.86
C TRP A 152 -22.21 -11.66 10.23
N TYR A 153 -22.77 -12.53 9.38
CA TYR A 153 -24.08 -12.28 8.78
C TYR A 153 -25.20 -12.24 9.82
N VAL A 154 -25.15 -13.07 10.85
CA VAL A 154 -26.10 -13.03 11.98
C VAL A 154 -26.06 -11.66 12.67
N ALA A 155 -24.87 -11.17 13.00
CA ALA A 155 -24.73 -9.89 13.66
C ALA A 155 -25.13 -8.70 12.77
N VAL A 156 -24.84 -8.75 11.47
CA VAL A 156 -25.26 -7.71 10.52
C VAL A 156 -26.77 -7.70 10.32
N ASP A 157 -27.44 -8.86 10.26
CA ASP A 157 -28.91 -8.92 10.21
C ASP A 157 -29.52 -8.31 11.48
N GLN A 158 -28.98 -8.63 12.67
CA GLN A 158 -29.43 -8.02 13.93
C GLN A 158 -29.23 -6.50 13.95
N LEU A 159 -28.03 -6.04 13.58
CA LEU A 159 -27.70 -4.62 13.47
C LEU A 159 -28.64 -3.89 12.49
N ALA A 160 -28.95 -4.49 11.34
CA ALA A 160 -29.90 -3.93 10.38
C ALA A 160 -31.32 -3.85 10.97
N ALA A 161 -31.72 -4.81 11.81
CA ALA A 161 -33.00 -4.77 12.52
C ALA A 161 -33.08 -3.58 13.49
N GLU A 162 -32.02 -3.39 14.28
CA GLU A 162 -31.92 -2.30 15.26
C GLU A 162 -31.88 -0.93 14.55
N ALA A 163 -31.02 -0.79 13.54
CA ALA A 163 -30.88 0.44 12.76
C ALA A 163 -32.20 0.85 12.08
N ALA A 164 -32.97 -0.11 11.57
CA ALA A 164 -34.27 0.15 10.94
C ALA A 164 -35.26 0.88 11.86
N THR A 165 -35.14 0.73 13.19
CA THR A 165 -35.99 1.46 14.15
C THR A 165 -35.73 2.97 14.14
N PHE A 166 -34.51 3.40 13.79
CA PHE A 166 -34.12 4.80 13.67
C PHE A 166 -34.47 5.39 12.29
N TYR A 167 -34.33 4.58 11.23
CA TYR A 167 -34.60 5.00 9.85
C TYR A 167 -36.06 4.76 9.41
N GLY A 168 -36.89 4.21 10.29
CA GLY A 168 -38.33 3.97 10.09
C GLY A 168 -38.66 2.65 9.38
N SER A 169 -37.75 2.09 8.58
CA SER A 169 -37.88 0.75 7.99
C SER A 169 -36.52 0.23 7.51
N ARG A 170 -36.41 -1.09 7.28
CA ARG A 170 -35.23 -1.70 6.64
C ARG A 170 -35.04 -1.21 5.20
N ASP A 171 -36.13 -0.98 4.47
CA ASP A 171 -36.09 -0.45 3.11
C ASP A 171 -35.44 0.94 3.03
N ALA A 172 -35.54 1.75 4.09
CA ALA A 172 -34.88 3.06 4.17
C ALA A 172 -33.38 2.99 4.51
N LEU A 173 -32.91 1.85 5.01
CA LEU A 173 -31.50 1.61 5.36
C LEU A 173 -30.71 1.06 4.16
N HIS A 174 -31.32 0.15 3.41
CA HIS A 174 -30.67 -0.59 2.33
C HIS A 174 -30.53 0.25 1.06
N LEU A 175 -29.39 0.15 0.37
CA LEU A 175 -29.26 0.66 -0.99
C LEU A 175 -30.23 -0.08 -1.92
N PRO A 176 -30.88 0.58 -2.89
CA PRO A 176 -31.67 -0.10 -3.90
C PRO A 176 -30.77 -0.84 -4.90
N ASP A 177 -31.27 -1.89 -5.57
CA ASP A 177 -30.49 -2.63 -6.57
C ASP A 177 -30.01 -1.74 -7.73
N SER A 178 -30.75 -0.67 -8.05
CA SER A 178 -30.35 0.32 -9.05
C SER A 178 -29.12 1.16 -8.66
N ALA A 179 -28.70 1.12 -7.40
CA ALA A 179 -27.46 1.77 -6.95
C ALA A 179 -26.21 0.97 -7.34
N PHE A 180 -26.36 -0.31 -7.72
CA PHE A 180 -25.24 -1.16 -8.09
C PHE A 180 -25.01 -1.09 -9.61
N HIS A 181 -23.74 -1.01 -10.00
CA HIS A 181 -23.27 -0.91 -11.37
C HIS A 181 -22.41 -2.14 -11.74
N PRO A 182 -23.03 -3.28 -12.12
CA PRO A 182 -22.31 -4.52 -12.45
C PRO A 182 -21.29 -4.35 -13.58
N ALA A 183 -21.53 -3.40 -14.49
CA ALA A 183 -20.63 -3.05 -15.58
C ALA A 183 -19.26 -2.52 -15.11
N SER A 184 -19.12 -2.16 -13.83
CA SER A 184 -17.83 -1.77 -13.25
C SER A 184 -16.89 -2.96 -13.00
N ALA A 185 -17.41 -4.18 -12.79
CA ALA A 185 -16.63 -5.34 -12.38
C ALA A 185 -15.49 -5.74 -13.33
N PRO A 186 -15.65 -5.70 -14.68
CA PRO A 186 -14.54 -5.92 -15.62
C PRO A 186 -13.36 -4.97 -15.43
N ASP A 187 -13.60 -3.79 -14.86
CA ASP A 187 -12.60 -2.74 -14.65
C ASP A 187 -12.28 -2.55 -13.16
N GLN A 188 -12.66 -3.48 -12.29
CA GLN A 188 -12.25 -3.48 -10.88
C GLN A 188 -10.87 -4.13 -10.72
N ALA A 189 -10.14 -3.74 -9.67
CA ALA A 189 -8.90 -4.41 -9.29
C ALA A 189 -9.18 -5.86 -8.89
N SER A 190 -8.25 -6.78 -9.13
CA SER A 190 -8.44 -8.19 -8.80
C SER A 190 -7.22 -8.79 -8.13
N ASP A 191 -7.47 -9.87 -7.39
CA ASP A 191 -6.44 -10.62 -6.70
C ASP A 191 -5.31 -11.10 -7.64
N PRO A 192 -5.58 -11.72 -8.81
CA PRO A 192 -4.50 -12.14 -9.73
C PRO A 192 -3.65 -10.97 -10.26
N GLU A 193 -4.18 -9.75 -10.29
CA GLU A 193 -3.40 -8.57 -10.71
C GLU A 193 -2.44 -8.09 -9.60
N TRP A 194 -2.87 -8.14 -8.34
CA TRP A 194 -2.22 -7.48 -7.21
C TRP A 194 -1.56 -8.42 -6.20
N ASP A 195 -2.06 -9.64 -6.05
CA ASP A 195 -1.47 -10.64 -5.18
C ASP A 195 -0.14 -11.13 -5.78
N ARG A 196 0.88 -11.07 -4.94
CA ARG A 196 2.24 -11.51 -5.26
C ARG A 196 2.82 -12.38 -4.15
N SER A 197 1.97 -12.89 -3.25
CA SER A 197 2.33 -13.72 -2.10
C SER A 197 2.67 -15.18 -2.47
N VAL A 198 3.26 -15.44 -3.64
CA VAL A 198 3.44 -16.81 -4.15
C VAL A 198 4.58 -17.59 -3.43
N GLU A 199 5.35 -16.97 -2.54
CA GLU A 199 6.44 -17.65 -1.81
C GLU A 199 6.55 -17.31 -0.30
N LYS A 200 5.74 -16.39 0.27
CA LYS A 200 5.81 -16.02 1.71
C LYS A 200 4.45 -15.60 2.30
N SER A 201 4.05 -16.34 3.34
CA SER A 201 3.18 -16.10 4.51
C SER A 201 2.51 -14.72 4.71
N ILE A 202 1.81 -14.18 3.71
CA ILE A 202 0.72 -13.23 3.96
C ILE A 202 -0.54 -14.03 3.70
N ASP A 203 -1.05 -14.66 4.75
CA ASP A 203 -2.09 -15.69 4.64
C ASP A 203 -3.44 -15.11 4.18
N GLU A 204 -3.61 -13.79 4.22
CA GLU A 204 -4.91 -13.13 4.11
C GLU A 204 -5.00 -12.00 3.05
N PHE A 205 -3.96 -11.74 2.25
CA PHE A 205 -4.04 -10.74 1.17
C PHE A 205 -5.15 -11.10 0.17
N ARG A 206 -6.15 -10.23 0.00
CA ARG A 206 -7.25 -10.50 -0.94
C ARG A 206 -7.88 -9.24 -1.54
N VAL A 207 -7.92 -9.17 -2.86
CA VAL A 207 -8.66 -8.11 -3.57
C VAL A 207 -9.95 -8.65 -4.18
N HIS A 208 -11.09 -8.17 -3.69
CA HIS A 208 -12.40 -8.63 -4.15
C HIS A 208 -12.91 -7.82 -5.34
N VAL A 209 -13.26 -8.52 -6.42
CA VAL A 209 -14.17 -8.02 -7.45
C VAL A 209 -15.60 -8.28 -7.00
N ALA A 210 -16.47 -7.28 -7.15
CA ALA A 210 -17.89 -7.38 -6.84
C ALA A 210 -18.73 -6.78 -7.97
N ALA A 211 -19.60 -7.60 -8.58
CA ALA A 211 -20.54 -7.22 -9.62
C ALA A 211 -21.97 -7.04 -9.09
N ASN A 212 -22.26 -7.52 -7.88
CA ASN A 212 -23.60 -7.49 -7.30
C ASN A 212 -23.56 -7.41 -5.77
N ARG A 213 -24.76 -7.27 -5.18
CA ARG A 213 -24.96 -7.16 -3.74
C ARG A 213 -24.33 -8.29 -2.93
N ARG A 214 -24.52 -9.53 -3.37
CA ARG A 214 -24.03 -10.71 -2.63
C ARG A 214 -22.51 -10.73 -2.59
N GLU A 215 -21.87 -10.48 -3.73
CA GLU A 215 -20.40 -10.38 -3.80
C GLU A 215 -19.87 -9.20 -2.98
N ALA A 216 -20.57 -8.06 -2.97
CA ALA A 216 -20.22 -6.93 -2.13
C ALA A 216 -20.33 -7.27 -0.63
N LEU A 217 -21.38 -7.99 -0.22
CA LEU A 217 -21.51 -8.48 1.16
C LEU A 217 -20.39 -9.47 1.53
N THR A 218 -20.00 -10.37 0.63
CA THR A 218 -18.83 -11.24 0.85
C THR A 218 -17.55 -10.42 1.04
N ALA A 219 -17.32 -9.40 0.21
CA ALA A 219 -16.16 -8.52 0.35
C ALA A 219 -16.16 -7.75 1.69
N LEU A 220 -17.30 -7.18 2.08
CA LEU A 220 -17.45 -6.48 3.36
C LEU A 220 -17.30 -7.41 4.56
N ARG A 221 -17.79 -8.65 4.45
CA ARG A 221 -17.60 -9.69 5.46
C ARG A 221 -16.13 -10.04 5.60
N ASP A 222 -15.44 -10.28 4.50
CA ASP A 222 -14.05 -10.76 4.53
C ASP A 222 -13.11 -9.67 5.08
N ILE A 223 -13.23 -8.41 4.63
CA ILE A 223 -12.50 -7.28 5.26
C ILE A 223 -12.91 -7.13 6.73
N GLY A 224 -14.22 -7.19 6.99
CA GLY A 224 -14.77 -7.05 8.33
C GLY A 224 -14.21 -8.10 9.29
N LEU A 225 -14.00 -9.34 8.85
CA LEU A 225 -13.44 -10.41 9.70
C LEU A 225 -11.93 -10.27 9.90
N GLN A 226 -11.17 -9.76 8.92
CA GLN A 226 -9.74 -9.50 9.09
C GLN A 226 -9.48 -8.39 10.12
N GLY A 227 -10.29 -7.32 10.07
CA GLY A 227 -10.35 -6.26 11.11
C GLY A 227 -11.32 -6.57 12.26
N GLU A 228 -11.57 -7.86 12.50
CA GLU A 228 -12.45 -8.49 13.48
C GLU A 228 -13.80 -7.77 13.75
N GLY A 229 -14.78 -8.09 12.90
CA GLY A 229 -16.16 -7.62 12.95
C GLY A 229 -16.92 -8.09 14.18
N PRO A 230 -18.27 -8.02 14.16
CA PRO A 230 -19.08 -8.40 15.32
C PRO A 230 -19.07 -9.91 15.66
N SER A 231 -18.23 -10.70 14.97
CA SER A 231 -18.08 -12.14 15.14
C SER A 231 -17.08 -12.47 16.25
N VAL A 232 -17.31 -13.59 16.95
CA VAL A 232 -16.42 -14.14 17.99
C VAL A 232 -15.21 -14.89 17.37
N VAL A 233 -15.19 -15.07 16.05
CA VAL A 233 -14.17 -15.86 15.35
C VAL A 233 -12.97 -14.98 15.01
N ALA A 234 -12.03 -14.84 15.95
CA ALA A 234 -10.69 -14.36 15.67
C ALA A 234 -9.83 -15.56 15.27
N THR A 235 -9.47 -15.68 14.00
CA THR A 235 -8.45 -16.66 13.57
C THR A 235 -7.09 -16.25 14.14
N GLU A 236 -6.13 -17.19 14.25
CA GLU A 236 -4.78 -16.85 14.73
C GLU A 236 -4.05 -15.80 13.85
N ASN A 237 -4.52 -15.64 12.61
CA ASN A 237 -3.95 -14.74 11.60
C ASN A 237 -4.59 -13.35 11.58
N ALA A 238 -5.69 -13.14 12.31
CA ALA A 238 -6.39 -11.86 12.34
C ALA A 238 -5.55 -10.72 12.93
N HIS A 239 -5.83 -9.48 12.50
CA HIS A 239 -5.02 -8.31 12.85
C HIS A 239 -4.95 -8.09 14.36
N PHE A 240 -6.09 -8.14 15.06
CA PHE A 240 -6.12 -7.98 16.52
C PHE A 240 -5.31 -9.05 17.22
N ARG A 241 -5.43 -10.32 16.84
CA ARG A 241 -4.63 -11.39 17.46
C ARG A 241 -3.13 -11.14 17.29
N ARG A 242 -2.70 -10.68 16.12
CA ARG A 242 -1.28 -10.35 15.85
C ARG A 242 -0.82 -9.16 16.68
N PHE A 243 -1.59 -8.07 16.75
CA PHE A 243 -1.24 -6.91 17.56
C PHE A 243 -1.26 -7.20 19.08
N TYR A 244 -2.24 -7.95 19.57
CA TYR A 244 -2.32 -8.42 20.95
C TYR A 244 -1.10 -9.28 21.32
N ASN A 245 -0.72 -10.23 20.47
CA ASN A 245 0.46 -11.07 20.68
C ASN A 245 1.76 -10.25 20.65
N LEU A 246 1.87 -9.26 19.76
CA LEU A 246 2.99 -8.31 19.75
C LEU A 246 3.03 -7.46 21.03
N PHE A 247 1.87 -7.03 21.53
CA PHE A 247 1.77 -6.26 22.77
C PHE A 247 2.31 -7.07 23.94
N LEU A 248 1.84 -8.30 24.11
CA LEU A 248 2.35 -9.23 25.12
C LEU A 248 3.85 -9.48 24.99
N ARG A 249 4.35 -9.64 23.76
CA ARG A 249 5.78 -9.91 23.50
C ARG A 249 6.69 -8.75 23.91
N PHE A 250 6.27 -7.51 23.68
CA PHE A 250 7.09 -6.33 23.98
C PHE A 250 6.88 -5.79 25.38
N PHE A 251 5.63 -5.79 25.86
CA PHE A 251 5.24 -5.07 27.07
C PHE A 251 4.78 -5.97 28.21
N GLY A 252 4.56 -7.27 27.96
CA GLY A 252 4.01 -8.18 28.94
C GLY A 252 2.51 -7.95 29.21
N ALA A 253 1.92 -8.79 30.05
CA ALA A 253 0.51 -8.73 30.42
C ALA A 253 0.14 -7.45 31.19
N ASP A 254 1.06 -6.91 31.98
CA ASP A 254 0.87 -5.68 32.76
C ASP A 254 1.23 -4.40 31.99
N GLY A 255 1.66 -4.53 30.73
CA GLY A 255 2.06 -3.42 29.86
C GLY A 255 3.30 -2.63 30.34
N THR A 256 4.03 -3.14 31.34
CA THR A 256 5.16 -2.42 31.98
C THR A 256 6.52 -2.70 31.32
N GLY A 257 6.56 -3.52 30.27
CA GLY A 257 7.79 -3.80 29.54
C GLY A 257 8.42 -2.57 28.87
N THR A 258 9.60 -2.76 28.30
CA THR A 258 10.43 -1.67 27.79
C THR A 258 9.71 -0.87 26.70
N ASN A 259 9.55 0.43 26.93
CA ASN A 259 8.94 1.38 26.00
C ASN A 259 9.94 2.52 25.67
N PRO A 260 10.31 2.73 24.39
CA PRO A 260 9.87 1.98 23.22
C PRO A 260 10.48 0.55 23.18
N PRO A 261 9.88 -0.38 22.41
CA PRO A 261 10.41 -1.72 22.24
C PRO A 261 11.87 -1.77 21.77
N PRO A 262 12.64 -2.81 22.14
CA PRO A 262 14.00 -2.97 21.67
C PRO A 262 14.12 -2.88 20.15
N GLY A 263 15.03 -2.03 19.68
CA GLY A 263 15.29 -1.83 18.25
C GLY A 263 14.47 -0.71 17.61
N VAL A 264 13.48 -0.12 18.28
CA VAL A 264 12.82 1.10 17.80
C VAL A 264 13.79 2.28 17.83
N MET A 265 13.81 3.07 16.76
CA MET A 265 14.62 4.27 16.58
C MET A 265 13.87 5.52 17.03
N ASP A 266 14.61 6.59 17.39
CA ASP A 266 14.04 7.91 17.70
C ASP A 266 13.65 8.67 16.40
N VAL A 267 12.63 8.13 15.73
CA VAL A 267 11.92 8.78 14.62
C VAL A 267 10.81 9.70 15.15
N PRO A 268 10.47 10.80 14.46
CA PRO A 268 9.50 11.78 14.96
C PRO A 268 8.05 11.26 14.97
N ALA A 269 7.29 11.54 16.02
CA ALA A 269 5.83 11.56 15.86
C ALA A 269 5.45 12.74 14.95
N GLY A 270 4.65 12.48 13.92
CA GLY A 270 4.21 13.50 12.97
C GLY A 270 5.32 14.00 12.05
N SER A 271 5.99 13.09 11.32
CA SER A 271 7.09 13.45 10.41
C SER A 271 6.65 14.48 9.38
N ARG A 272 7.24 15.69 9.43
CA ARG A 272 6.90 16.80 8.53
C ARG A 272 8.16 17.34 7.86
N ILE A 273 8.05 17.57 6.55
CA ILE A 273 9.01 18.40 5.82
C ILE A 273 8.58 19.84 6.05
N VAL A 274 9.34 20.61 6.81
CA VAL A 274 9.16 22.07 6.81
C VAL A 274 10.24 22.64 5.91
N LEU A 275 9.83 23.13 4.73
CA LEU A 275 10.69 23.86 3.80
C LEU A 275 10.97 25.30 4.27
N ASP A 276 10.33 25.74 5.36
CA ASP A 276 10.58 27.02 6.01
C ASP A 276 11.76 26.91 6.99
N GLU A 277 12.75 27.78 6.82
CA GLU A 277 13.95 27.92 7.66
C GLU A 277 13.63 28.31 9.13
N HIS A 278 12.38 28.66 9.43
CA HIS A 278 11.87 28.93 10.77
C HIS A 278 10.99 27.81 11.35
N GLY A 279 10.79 26.72 10.62
CA GLY A 279 10.11 25.52 11.09
C GLY A 279 10.75 24.96 12.37
N SER A 280 10.04 25.05 13.48
CA SER A 280 10.46 24.47 14.77
C SER A 280 9.46 23.41 15.23
N GLY A 281 9.95 22.35 15.85
CA GLY A 281 9.13 21.26 16.39
C GLY A 281 9.85 19.92 16.34
N ASP A 282 9.49 19.02 17.26
CA ASP A 282 10.14 17.70 17.35
C ASP A 282 9.87 16.82 16.11
N GLY A 283 8.81 17.09 15.34
CA GLY A 283 8.44 16.37 14.12
C GLY A 283 9.15 16.78 12.83
N VAL A 284 9.92 17.88 12.86
CA VAL A 284 10.43 18.54 11.65
C VAL A 284 11.74 17.92 11.17
N ILE A 285 11.81 17.56 9.89
CA ILE A 285 13.06 17.22 9.20
C ILE A 285 13.69 18.51 8.67
N SER A 286 14.79 18.95 9.29
CA SER A 286 15.49 20.20 8.97
C SER A 286 16.97 20.03 8.59
N HIS A 287 17.51 18.82 8.66
CA HIS A 287 18.89 18.58 8.21
C HIS A 287 19.03 18.84 6.69
N PRO A 288 20.00 19.64 6.22
CA PRO A 288 20.05 20.13 4.83
C PRO A 288 20.07 19.06 3.74
N THR A 289 20.70 17.91 4.01
CA THR A 289 20.69 16.77 3.08
C THR A 289 19.42 15.94 3.24
N THR A 290 18.96 15.73 4.48
CA THR A 290 17.85 14.81 4.78
C THR A 290 16.52 15.35 4.26
N ILE A 291 16.34 16.67 4.27
CA ILE A 291 15.13 17.31 3.76
C ILE A 291 14.89 16.98 2.27
N ARG A 292 15.96 16.89 1.46
CA ARG A 292 15.87 16.54 0.03
C ARG A 292 15.47 15.08 -0.16
N TRP A 293 16.02 14.17 0.64
CA TRP A 293 15.63 12.76 0.64
C TRP A 293 14.19 12.55 1.11
N ALA A 294 13.75 13.28 2.13
CA ALA A 294 12.36 13.25 2.59
C ALA A 294 11.41 13.77 1.50
N ARG A 295 11.78 14.87 0.82
CA ARG A 295 11.00 15.42 -0.29
C ARG A 295 10.92 14.45 -1.46
N LEU A 296 12.03 13.79 -1.80
CA LEU A 296 12.04 12.72 -2.79
C LEU A 296 11.04 11.62 -2.41
N ALA A 297 11.00 11.20 -1.15
CA ALA A 297 10.07 10.19 -0.66
C ALA A 297 8.60 10.61 -0.76
N ASP A 298 8.26 11.86 -0.40
CA ASP A 298 6.90 12.38 -0.61
C ASP A 298 6.50 12.42 -2.07
N LEU A 299 7.43 12.78 -2.97
CA LEU A 299 7.17 12.75 -4.40
C LEU A 299 6.94 11.32 -4.90
N ARG A 300 7.70 10.33 -4.40
CA ARG A 300 7.45 8.91 -4.74
C ARG A 300 6.08 8.45 -4.26
N TYR A 301 5.66 8.87 -3.07
CA TYR A 301 4.34 8.57 -2.54
C TYR A 301 3.24 9.25 -3.36
N ALA A 302 3.43 10.50 -3.79
CA ALA A 302 2.51 11.17 -4.70
C ALA A 302 2.42 10.45 -6.07
N ILE A 303 3.55 10.04 -6.64
CA ILE A 303 3.58 9.26 -7.90
C ILE A 303 2.83 7.93 -7.73
N LEU A 304 3.02 7.23 -6.59
CA LEU A 304 2.28 6.01 -6.27
C LEU A 304 0.78 6.25 -6.26
N LEU A 305 0.32 7.24 -5.49
CA LEU A 305 -1.11 7.55 -5.37
C LEU A 305 -1.71 7.98 -6.71
N ALA A 306 -1.00 8.79 -7.50
CA ALA A 306 -1.46 9.22 -8.81
C ALA A 306 -1.55 8.02 -9.78
N SER A 307 -0.53 7.17 -9.79
CA SER A 307 -0.51 5.95 -10.62
C SER A 307 -1.64 5.01 -10.24
N LEU A 308 -1.90 4.83 -8.94
CA LEU A 308 -2.99 4.00 -8.43
C LEU A 308 -4.36 4.57 -8.80
N GLU A 309 -4.57 5.86 -8.57
CA GLU A 309 -5.82 6.53 -8.92
C GLU A 309 -6.10 6.48 -10.43
N ARG A 310 -5.06 6.66 -11.24
CA ARG A 310 -5.17 6.49 -12.70
C ARG A 310 -5.48 5.04 -13.05
N TYR A 311 -4.81 4.05 -12.46
CA TYR A 311 -5.11 2.64 -12.67
C TYR A 311 -6.58 2.32 -12.36
N LEU A 312 -7.11 2.89 -11.27
CA LEU A 312 -8.50 2.74 -10.85
C LEU A 312 -9.50 3.47 -11.75
N ARG A 313 -9.06 4.28 -12.71
CA ARG A 313 -9.91 4.95 -13.71
C ARG A 313 -9.57 4.58 -15.16
N ALA A 314 -8.46 3.89 -15.36
CA ALA A 314 -7.89 3.65 -16.67
C ALA A 314 -8.69 2.57 -17.43
N PRO A 315 -8.79 2.69 -18.76
CA PRO A 315 -9.13 1.57 -19.62
C PRO A 315 -8.15 0.40 -19.39
N ARG A 316 -8.59 -0.82 -19.75
CA ARG A 316 -7.82 -2.05 -19.51
C ARG A 316 -6.38 -2.00 -20.05
N ASP A 317 -6.17 -1.40 -21.21
CA ASP A 317 -4.87 -1.38 -21.89
C ASP A 317 -3.80 -0.58 -21.12
N ASP A 318 -4.21 0.43 -20.35
CA ASP A 318 -3.28 1.27 -19.58
C ASP A 318 -2.99 0.70 -18.17
N ARG A 319 -3.84 -0.20 -17.68
CA ARG A 319 -3.75 -0.70 -16.30
C ARG A 319 -2.47 -1.44 -16.01
N ALA A 320 -1.97 -2.24 -16.96
CA ALA A 320 -0.80 -3.08 -16.74
C ALA A 320 0.43 -2.25 -16.36
N PHE A 321 0.71 -1.18 -17.11
CA PHE A 321 1.89 -0.34 -16.84
C PHE A 321 1.70 0.55 -15.61
N LEU A 322 0.50 1.10 -15.40
CA LEU A 322 0.20 1.90 -14.20
C LEU A 322 0.34 1.07 -12.92
N ARG A 323 -0.08 -0.20 -12.96
CA ARG A 323 0.14 -1.15 -11.88
C ARG A 323 1.63 -1.45 -11.67
N GLY A 324 2.38 -1.67 -12.75
CA GLY A 324 3.84 -1.81 -12.68
C GLY A 324 4.52 -0.60 -12.03
N TRP A 325 4.06 0.62 -12.34
CA TRP A 325 4.53 1.84 -11.68
C TRP A 325 4.23 1.83 -10.19
N CYS A 326 3.01 1.44 -9.79
CA CYS A 326 2.66 1.33 -8.37
C CYS A 326 3.62 0.39 -7.61
N PHE A 327 3.89 -0.80 -8.14
CA PHE A 327 4.84 -1.73 -7.51
C PHE A 327 6.25 -1.15 -7.42
N ALA A 328 6.75 -0.52 -8.49
CA ALA A 328 8.06 0.14 -8.47
C ALA A 328 8.13 1.21 -7.37
N GLU A 329 7.09 2.01 -7.19
CA GLU A 329 7.03 3.04 -6.14
C GLU A 329 6.95 2.45 -4.73
N MET A 330 6.20 1.37 -4.51
CA MET A 330 6.18 0.67 -3.22
C MET A 330 7.59 0.21 -2.81
N PHE A 331 8.38 -0.30 -3.76
CA PHE A 331 9.77 -0.68 -3.50
C PHE A 331 10.71 0.51 -3.30
N ALA A 332 10.51 1.60 -4.03
CA ALA A 332 11.26 2.83 -3.84
C ALA A 332 11.02 3.41 -2.43
N LEU A 333 9.76 3.50 -2.00
CA LEU A 333 9.37 3.96 -0.67
C LEU A 333 9.97 3.09 0.43
N ARG A 334 9.96 1.75 0.27
CA ARG A 334 10.62 0.84 1.20
C ARG A 334 12.11 1.13 1.36
N LYS A 335 12.84 1.44 0.28
CA LYS A 335 14.26 1.82 0.36
C LYS A 335 14.45 3.19 0.98
N LEU A 336 13.59 4.15 0.64
CA LEU A 336 13.66 5.50 1.20
C LEU A 336 13.37 5.51 2.70
N ALA A 337 12.44 4.68 3.18
CA ALA A 337 12.23 4.45 4.61
C ALA A 337 13.51 3.95 5.29
N ASP A 338 14.19 2.98 4.65
CA ASP A 338 15.45 2.43 5.15
C ASP A 338 16.59 3.46 5.18
N PHE A 339 16.63 4.39 4.24
CA PHE A 339 17.62 5.47 4.22
C PHE A 339 17.30 6.52 5.28
N LEU A 340 16.07 7.04 5.31
CA LEU A 340 15.66 8.13 6.19
C LEU A 340 15.84 7.78 7.68
N ARG A 341 15.53 6.55 8.09
CA ARG A 341 15.73 6.07 9.48
C ARG A 341 17.19 5.95 9.90
N ARG A 342 18.15 6.14 8.98
CA ARG A 342 19.60 6.21 9.23
C ARG A 342 20.16 7.62 9.07
N MET A 343 19.35 8.57 8.65
CA MET A 343 19.74 9.94 8.38
C MET A 343 19.35 10.87 9.55
N PRO A 344 20.19 11.88 9.87
CA PRO A 344 19.89 12.81 10.95
C PRO A 344 18.64 13.63 10.65
N ARG A 345 17.79 13.83 11.65
CA ARG A 345 16.56 14.64 11.55
C ARG A 345 16.86 16.15 11.48
N GLY A 346 17.81 16.62 12.27
CA GLY A 346 18.19 18.03 12.38
C GLY A 346 19.71 18.23 12.40
N PRO A 347 20.18 19.49 12.40
CA PRO A 347 21.61 19.81 12.34
C PRO A 347 22.37 19.51 13.63
N ARG A 348 21.67 19.33 14.76
CA ARG A 348 22.29 18.97 16.04
C ARG A 348 22.63 17.48 16.03
N GLN A 349 23.84 17.13 16.45
CA GLN A 349 24.27 15.74 16.67
C GLN A 349 23.52 15.10 17.85
N GLN A 350 22.28 14.70 17.60
CA GLN A 350 21.48 13.85 18.48
C GLN A 350 21.15 12.57 17.73
N ALA A 351 20.89 11.47 18.44
CA ALA A 351 20.50 10.19 17.84
C ALA A 351 19.11 10.19 17.15
N ARG A 352 18.54 11.38 16.91
CA ARG A 352 17.25 11.61 16.26
C ARG A 352 17.38 11.41 14.77
N VAL A 353 16.61 10.48 14.23
CA VAL A 353 16.62 10.12 12.82
C VAL A 353 15.34 10.55 12.12
N ALA A 354 15.38 10.66 10.79
CA ALA A 354 14.23 10.99 9.98
C ALA A 354 13.35 9.76 9.69
N SER A 355 12.18 9.98 9.10
CA SER A 355 11.29 8.92 8.63
C SER A 355 10.46 9.41 7.44
N LEU A 356 9.72 8.51 6.79
CA LEU A 356 8.80 8.85 5.71
C LEU A 356 7.78 9.91 6.19
N PRO A 357 7.59 11.02 5.47
CA PRO A 357 6.59 12.02 5.86
C PRO A 357 5.17 11.59 5.48
N PHE A 358 5.00 10.90 4.35
CA PHE A 358 3.70 10.51 3.79
C PHE A 358 2.76 11.72 3.63
N ASN A 359 3.27 12.87 3.19
CA ASN A 359 2.41 14.02 2.96
C ASN A 359 1.46 13.74 1.78
N LEU A 360 0.18 14.10 1.95
CA LEU A 360 -0.80 13.96 0.88
C LEU A 360 -0.56 15.03 -0.20
N PRO A 361 -0.55 14.67 -1.49
CA PRO A 361 -0.49 15.67 -2.56
C PRO A 361 -1.81 16.44 -2.69
N GLY A 362 -1.73 17.74 -2.96
CA GLY A 362 -2.90 18.62 -3.04
C GLY A 362 -3.90 18.27 -4.15
N TRP A 363 -3.48 17.56 -5.20
CA TRP A 363 -4.38 17.14 -6.29
C TRP A 363 -5.33 16.01 -5.89
N LEU A 364 -5.16 15.34 -4.73
CA LEU A 364 -6.05 14.27 -4.29
C LEU A 364 -7.52 14.71 -4.14
N THR A 365 -7.75 15.99 -3.85
CA THR A 365 -9.11 16.53 -3.72
C THR A 365 -9.81 16.71 -5.07
N THR A 366 -9.04 16.76 -6.16
CA THR A 366 -9.54 16.98 -7.53
C THR A 366 -9.36 15.76 -8.45
N GLY A 367 -8.56 14.79 -8.01
CA GLY A 367 -8.18 13.59 -8.74
C GLY A 367 -6.98 13.79 -9.68
N ALA A 368 -6.06 12.81 -9.69
CA ALA A 368 -4.80 12.87 -10.41
C ALA A 368 -4.95 13.05 -11.94
N GLN A 369 -4.27 14.07 -12.46
CA GLN A 369 -4.07 14.29 -13.90
C GLN A 369 -2.67 13.84 -14.34
N TRP A 370 -2.49 13.66 -15.65
CA TRP A 370 -1.15 13.39 -16.20
C TRP A 370 -0.17 14.53 -15.90
N SER A 371 -0.63 15.78 -15.86
CA SER A 371 0.18 16.94 -15.49
C SER A 371 0.72 16.86 -14.05
N ASP A 372 -0.02 16.23 -13.14
CA ASP A 372 0.43 16.04 -11.75
C ASP A 372 1.59 15.03 -11.69
N LEU A 373 1.50 13.95 -12.47
CA LEU A 373 2.60 12.99 -12.65
C LEU A 373 3.81 13.66 -13.29
N VAL A 374 3.62 14.47 -14.33
CA VAL A 374 4.71 15.24 -14.99
C VAL A 374 5.41 16.14 -13.97
N ALA A 375 4.66 16.89 -13.16
CA ALA A 375 5.23 17.75 -12.14
C ALA A 375 6.00 16.95 -11.08
N ALA A 376 5.43 15.85 -10.58
CA ALA A 376 6.05 15.03 -9.56
C ALA A 376 7.33 14.33 -10.05
N PHE A 377 7.31 13.73 -11.25
CA PHE A 377 8.51 13.13 -11.86
C PHE A 377 9.58 14.17 -12.18
N GLY A 378 9.19 15.35 -12.67
CA GLY A 378 10.10 16.44 -12.96
C GLY A 378 10.84 16.91 -11.70
N GLU A 379 10.11 17.15 -10.61
CA GLU A 379 10.73 17.53 -9.33
C GLU A 379 11.58 16.40 -8.74
N ALA A 380 11.11 15.16 -8.79
CA ALA A 380 11.84 14.00 -8.28
C ALA A 380 13.17 13.81 -9.03
N THR A 381 13.16 13.96 -10.36
CA THR A 381 14.34 13.89 -11.22
C THR A 381 15.34 14.99 -10.85
N ALA A 382 14.88 16.23 -10.69
CA ALA A 382 15.75 17.34 -10.31
C ALA A 382 16.41 17.12 -8.94
N ILE A 383 15.66 16.64 -7.96
CA ILE A 383 16.19 16.30 -6.62
C ILE A 383 17.20 15.15 -6.72
N ALA A 384 16.87 14.09 -7.46
CA ALA A 384 17.75 12.94 -7.61
C ALA A 384 19.07 13.29 -8.32
N GLN A 385 19.05 14.16 -9.33
CA GLN A 385 20.25 14.70 -9.98
C GLN A 385 21.09 15.53 -8.99
N ALA A 386 20.45 16.42 -8.23
CA ALA A 386 21.13 17.25 -7.26
C ALA A 386 21.78 16.44 -6.12
N LEU A 387 21.12 15.36 -5.67
CA LEU A 387 21.68 14.43 -4.69
C LEU A 387 22.83 13.59 -5.28
N SER A 388 22.73 13.19 -6.55
CA SER A 388 23.76 12.38 -7.23
C SER A 388 25.06 13.16 -7.48
N ALA A 389 24.98 14.49 -7.54
CA ALA A 389 26.16 15.36 -7.69
C ALA A 389 27.02 15.46 -6.41
N ASP A 390 26.53 14.99 -5.27
CA ASP A 390 27.30 14.94 -4.03
C ASP A 390 28.36 13.84 -4.10
N ALA A 391 29.64 14.23 -4.13
CA ALA A 391 30.76 13.29 -4.18
C ALA A 391 30.86 12.38 -2.93
N ALA A 392 30.27 12.79 -1.80
CA ALA A 392 30.28 12.05 -0.55
C ALA A 392 29.08 11.10 -0.39
N ILE A 393 28.20 10.99 -1.40
CA ILE A 393 27.02 10.11 -1.34
C ILE A 393 27.43 8.63 -1.17
N ALA A 394 26.71 7.92 -0.29
CA ALA A 394 26.92 6.49 -0.07
C ALA A 394 26.60 5.66 -1.34
N ASP A 395 27.26 4.52 -1.50
CA ASP A 395 27.11 3.69 -2.71
C ASP A 395 25.69 3.13 -2.89
N ASP A 396 25.01 2.76 -1.80
CA ASP A 396 23.62 2.30 -1.84
C ASP A 396 22.64 3.43 -2.21
N HIS A 397 22.88 4.64 -1.71
CA HIS A 397 22.16 5.84 -2.12
C HIS A 397 22.37 6.14 -3.60
N ARG A 398 23.62 6.14 -4.08
CA ARG A 398 23.97 6.38 -5.49
C ARG A 398 23.27 5.39 -6.42
N ARG A 399 23.23 4.11 -6.04
CA ARG A 399 22.52 3.06 -6.80
C ARG A 399 21.02 3.34 -6.92
N LEU A 400 20.35 3.65 -5.81
CA LEU A 400 18.91 3.97 -5.85
C LEU A 400 18.65 5.16 -6.78
N LEU A 401 19.41 6.25 -6.65
CA LEU A 401 19.23 7.43 -7.48
C LEU A 401 19.46 7.14 -8.97
N ALA A 402 20.47 6.35 -9.33
CA ALA A 402 20.70 5.94 -10.71
C ALA A 402 19.52 5.14 -11.28
N HIS A 403 18.93 4.24 -10.48
CA HIS A 403 17.73 3.49 -10.89
C HIS A 403 16.50 4.38 -11.05
N LEU A 404 16.27 5.30 -10.12
CA LEU A 404 15.17 6.26 -10.21
C LEU A 404 15.31 7.15 -11.45
N LEU A 405 16.49 7.72 -11.70
CA LEU A 405 16.73 8.58 -12.86
C LEU A 405 16.49 7.87 -14.19
N ALA A 406 16.92 6.60 -14.31
CA ALA A 406 16.69 5.82 -15.52
C ALA A 406 15.19 5.52 -15.73
N SER A 407 14.49 5.12 -14.67
CA SER A 407 13.05 4.80 -14.73
C SER A 407 12.20 6.06 -14.96
N ASP A 408 12.44 7.11 -14.19
CA ASP A 408 11.67 8.36 -14.21
C ASP A 408 11.80 9.10 -15.53
N GLY A 409 12.97 9.06 -16.20
CA GLY A 409 13.14 9.68 -17.51
C GLY A 409 12.12 9.17 -18.54
N ARG A 410 11.91 7.85 -18.57
CA ARG A 410 10.93 7.20 -19.46
C ARG A 410 9.50 7.49 -19.02
N LYS A 411 9.21 7.34 -17.72
CA LYS A 411 7.86 7.60 -17.17
C LYS A 411 7.42 9.05 -17.32
N LEU A 412 8.36 10.00 -17.23
CA LEU A 412 8.12 11.42 -17.47
C LEU A 412 7.78 11.70 -18.93
N GLN A 413 8.49 11.08 -19.88
CA GLN A 413 8.18 11.19 -21.32
C GLN A 413 6.78 10.66 -21.61
N GLU A 414 6.45 9.47 -21.10
CA GLU A 414 5.12 8.88 -21.25
C GLU A 414 4.03 9.76 -20.62
N ALA A 415 4.21 10.19 -19.37
CA ALA A 415 3.26 11.07 -18.70
C ALA A 415 3.06 12.39 -19.47
N THR A 416 4.13 12.93 -20.08
CA THR A 416 4.07 14.14 -20.90
C THR A 416 3.29 13.92 -22.20
N ALA A 417 3.57 12.84 -22.94
CA ALA A 417 2.82 12.47 -24.14
C ALA A 417 1.33 12.31 -23.83
N ARG A 418 1.01 11.69 -22.70
CA ARG A 418 -0.35 11.47 -22.26
C ARG A 418 -1.10 12.75 -21.90
N THR A 419 -0.43 13.84 -21.52
CA THR A 419 -1.09 15.17 -21.40
C THR A 419 -1.64 15.68 -22.73
N GLN A 420 -1.11 15.18 -23.85
CA GLN A 420 -1.50 15.55 -25.21
C GLN A 420 -2.42 14.50 -25.87
N GLY A 421 -2.82 13.46 -25.12
CA GLY A 421 -3.63 12.36 -25.63
C GLY A 421 -2.88 11.39 -26.54
N THR A 422 -1.54 11.37 -26.48
CA THR A 422 -0.69 10.44 -27.23
C THR A 422 0.07 9.50 -26.29
N THR A 423 0.75 8.51 -26.85
CA THR A 423 1.69 7.63 -26.14
C THR A 423 3.08 7.81 -26.76
N GLN A 424 4.12 7.71 -25.96
CA GLN A 424 5.51 7.62 -26.43
C GLN A 424 6.20 6.36 -25.89
N ARG A 425 5.43 5.46 -25.27
CA ARG A 425 5.94 4.22 -24.71
C ARG A 425 6.28 3.24 -25.83
N SER A 426 7.55 2.82 -25.91
CA SER A 426 7.98 1.77 -26.82
C SER A 426 7.74 0.37 -26.23
N ARG A 427 7.78 -0.66 -27.08
CA ARG A 427 7.71 -2.06 -26.65
C ARG A 427 8.86 -2.42 -25.71
N THR A 428 10.05 -1.85 -25.93
CA THR A 428 11.18 -1.98 -25.00
C THR A 428 10.89 -1.34 -23.67
N ASP A 429 10.27 -0.16 -23.65
CA ASP A 429 9.89 0.49 -22.40
C ASP A 429 8.86 -0.33 -21.62
N ALA A 430 7.96 -1.02 -22.34
CA ALA A 430 7.04 -1.94 -21.70
C ALA A 430 7.74 -3.12 -21.01
N VAL A 431 8.78 -3.67 -21.63
CA VAL A 431 9.63 -4.69 -21.01
C VAL A 431 10.41 -4.11 -19.82
N ARG A 432 10.99 -2.91 -19.97
CA ARG A 432 11.72 -2.23 -18.87
C ARG A 432 10.83 -1.98 -17.66
N ASP A 433 9.57 -1.60 -17.84
CA ASP A 433 8.61 -1.44 -16.75
C ASP A 433 8.43 -2.76 -15.99
N VAL A 434 8.26 -3.88 -16.72
CA VAL A 434 8.14 -5.22 -16.12
C VAL A 434 9.39 -5.58 -15.32
N LEU A 435 10.57 -5.35 -15.90
CA LEU A 435 11.84 -5.65 -15.23
C LEU A 435 12.11 -4.75 -14.03
N ASP A 436 11.72 -3.47 -14.08
CA ASP A 436 11.88 -2.53 -12.98
C ASP A 436 11.10 -2.96 -11.73
N TRP A 437 9.84 -3.35 -11.90
CA TRP A 437 9.04 -3.79 -10.76
C TRP A 437 9.37 -5.23 -10.33
N ALA A 438 9.69 -6.13 -11.26
CA ALA A 438 10.15 -7.48 -10.94
C ALA A 438 11.43 -7.42 -10.07
N ALA A 439 12.41 -6.59 -10.46
CA ALA A 439 13.59 -6.25 -9.67
C ALA A 439 13.26 -5.55 -8.33
N GLY A 440 12.17 -4.80 -8.32
CA GLY A 440 11.75 -3.95 -7.23
C GLY A 440 12.82 -2.93 -6.88
N ALA A 441 13.43 -3.05 -5.71
CA ALA A 441 14.57 -2.23 -5.30
C ALA A 441 15.93 -2.98 -5.29
N GLY A 442 15.98 -4.14 -5.95
CA GLY A 442 17.22 -4.89 -6.16
C GLY A 442 18.10 -4.24 -7.23
N ASP A 443 19.40 -4.51 -7.14
CA ASP A 443 20.39 -4.26 -8.18
C ASP A 443 20.99 -5.63 -8.55
N PRO A 444 20.27 -6.44 -9.32
CA PRO A 444 20.74 -7.77 -9.67
C PRO A 444 22.02 -7.65 -10.48
N ARG A 445 23.08 -8.31 -10.01
CA ARG A 445 24.41 -8.21 -10.61
C ARG A 445 24.80 -9.56 -11.18
N HIS A 446 24.88 -9.63 -12.50
CA HIS A 446 25.34 -10.80 -13.23
C HIS A 446 26.53 -10.40 -14.08
N ASP A 447 27.68 -11.04 -13.86
CA ASP A 447 28.94 -10.70 -14.53
C ASP A 447 29.24 -9.18 -14.56
N LYS A 448 29.01 -8.51 -13.41
CA LYS A 448 29.15 -7.05 -13.20
C LYS A 448 28.12 -6.19 -13.95
N GLN A 449 27.21 -6.77 -14.71
CA GLN A 449 26.05 -6.09 -15.26
C GLN A 449 24.96 -5.98 -14.19
N GLY A 450 24.62 -4.75 -13.80
CA GLY A 450 23.54 -4.45 -12.86
C GLY A 450 22.17 -4.56 -13.53
N ARG A 451 21.32 -3.54 -13.37
CA ARG A 451 20.12 -3.35 -14.20
C ARG A 451 20.45 -3.03 -15.66
N PHE A 452 20.89 -4.03 -16.41
CA PHE A 452 21.34 -3.91 -17.80
C PHE A 452 20.24 -3.42 -18.76
N TRP A 453 18.97 -3.58 -18.40
CA TRP A 453 17.85 -3.01 -19.16
C TRP A 453 17.76 -1.47 -19.10
N ASN A 454 18.55 -0.82 -18.23
CA ASN A 454 18.70 0.65 -18.24
C ASN A 454 19.66 1.16 -19.32
N LEU A 455 20.34 0.27 -20.05
CA LEU A 455 21.12 0.63 -21.23
C LEU A 455 20.19 1.11 -22.37
N GLN A 456 20.77 1.80 -23.36
CA GLN A 456 20.05 2.09 -24.61
C GLN A 456 19.60 0.80 -25.27
N HIS A 457 18.55 0.86 -26.10
CA HIS A 457 17.94 -0.34 -26.71
C HIS A 457 18.99 -1.25 -27.36
N ASP A 458 19.81 -0.69 -28.25
CA ASP A 458 20.80 -1.45 -29.02
C ASP A 458 21.87 -2.09 -28.12
N ASP A 459 22.22 -1.43 -27.02
CA ASP A 459 23.15 -1.99 -26.05
C ASP A 459 22.48 -3.08 -25.19
N PHE A 460 21.21 -2.89 -24.81
CA PHE A 460 20.42 -3.82 -23.99
C PHE A 460 20.27 -5.18 -24.68
N VAL A 461 19.89 -5.20 -25.96
CA VAL A 461 19.69 -6.46 -26.71
C VAL A 461 21.00 -7.18 -27.06
N GLN A 462 22.15 -6.52 -26.85
CA GLN A 462 23.48 -7.10 -27.07
C GLN A 462 24.17 -7.54 -25.78
N VAL A 463 23.52 -7.38 -24.61
CA VAL A 463 24.11 -7.78 -23.33
C VAL A 463 24.34 -9.30 -23.32
N GLU A 464 25.55 -9.70 -22.95
CA GLU A 464 25.89 -11.09 -22.66
C GLU A 464 26.06 -11.28 -21.16
N ILE A 465 25.48 -12.36 -20.64
CA ILE A 465 25.60 -12.78 -19.24
C ILE A 465 25.99 -14.25 -19.23
N PHE A 466 27.09 -14.59 -18.54
CA PHE A 466 27.65 -15.94 -18.50
C PHE A 466 28.00 -16.54 -19.89
N GLY A 467 28.22 -15.68 -20.89
CA GLY A 467 28.54 -16.08 -22.26
C GLY A 467 27.33 -16.25 -23.18
N ASP A 468 26.10 -16.08 -22.68
CA ASP A 468 24.87 -16.13 -23.46
C ASP A 468 24.27 -14.73 -23.63
N ASN A 469 23.77 -14.43 -24.83
CA ASN A 469 23.03 -13.19 -25.07
C ASN A 469 21.70 -13.22 -24.33
N VAL A 470 21.37 -12.12 -23.63
CA VAL A 470 20.18 -12.08 -22.76
C VAL A 470 18.86 -12.24 -23.50
N THR A 471 18.80 -11.83 -24.76
CA THR A 471 17.58 -11.76 -25.58
C THR A 471 17.54 -12.77 -26.72
N THR A 472 18.60 -13.54 -26.93
CA THR A 472 18.68 -14.52 -28.02
C THR A 472 18.72 -15.94 -27.45
N PRO A 473 17.83 -16.84 -27.89
CA PRO A 473 17.91 -18.25 -27.52
C PRO A 473 19.26 -18.86 -27.95
N PRO A 474 19.93 -19.63 -27.09
CA PRO A 474 21.19 -20.30 -27.43
C PRO A 474 21.00 -21.42 -28.46
N SER A 475 19.79 -21.96 -28.61
CA SER A 475 19.43 -22.94 -29.65
C SER A 475 17.94 -22.88 -30.01
N PRO A 476 17.52 -23.33 -31.21
CA PRO A 476 16.12 -23.38 -31.60
C PRO A 476 15.27 -24.22 -30.63
N GLY A 477 14.20 -23.63 -30.09
CA GLY A 477 13.31 -24.30 -29.13
C GLY A 477 13.71 -24.15 -27.66
N GLU A 478 14.79 -23.44 -27.36
CA GLU A 478 15.16 -23.02 -26.01
C GLU A 478 14.72 -21.57 -25.75
N ASP A 479 14.62 -21.18 -24.48
CA ASP A 479 14.30 -19.80 -24.10
C ASP A 479 15.54 -18.91 -24.19
N ALA A 480 15.34 -17.63 -24.51
CA ALA A 480 16.36 -16.62 -24.23
C ALA A 480 16.63 -16.54 -22.72
N LEU A 481 17.86 -16.20 -22.34
CA LEU A 481 18.27 -16.15 -20.94
C LEU A 481 17.37 -15.24 -20.10
N LEU A 482 16.89 -14.12 -20.64
CA LEU A 482 15.95 -13.22 -19.96
C LEU A 482 14.62 -13.90 -19.61
N VAL A 483 14.04 -14.68 -20.54
CA VAL A 483 12.79 -15.42 -20.31
C VAL A 483 13.02 -16.53 -19.29
N ALA A 484 14.12 -17.27 -19.43
CA ALA A 484 14.52 -18.29 -18.46
C ALA A 484 14.76 -17.70 -17.05
N MET A 485 15.32 -16.49 -16.98
CA MET A 485 15.54 -15.74 -15.74
C MET A 485 14.25 -15.38 -15.02
N LEU A 486 13.22 -14.93 -15.76
CA LEU A 486 11.91 -14.58 -15.21
C LEU A 486 11.10 -15.81 -14.76
N ARG A 487 11.31 -16.95 -15.43
CA ARG A 487 10.73 -18.26 -15.07
C ARG A 487 11.46 -18.94 -13.90
N GLY A 488 12.75 -18.65 -13.75
CA GLY A 488 13.64 -19.20 -12.74
C GLY A 488 13.67 -18.38 -11.44
N GLN A 489 14.46 -18.85 -10.45
CA GLN A 489 14.78 -18.07 -9.24
C GLN A 489 16.02 -17.17 -9.43
N SER A 490 16.53 -17.10 -10.66
CA SER A 490 17.78 -16.43 -11.00
C SER A 490 17.63 -14.92 -11.09
N MET A 491 16.42 -14.40 -11.38
CA MET A 491 16.25 -12.96 -11.52
C MET A 491 14.85 -12.44 -11.16
N PRO A 492 14.72 -11.64 -10.08
CA PRO A 492 15.76 -11.34 -9.08
C PRO A 492 15.83 -12.43 -8.01
N LEU A 493 17.05 -12.75 -7.58
CA LEU A 493 17.32 -13.66 -6.48
C LEU A 493 16.44 -13.34 -5.25
N ALA A 494 15.76 -14.37 -4.70
CA ALA A 494 14.85 -14.29 -3.55
C ALA A 494 13.59 -13.42 -3.78
N ARG A 495 13.12 -13.34 -5.03
CA ARG A 495 11.80 -12.80 -5.39
C ARG A 495 10.91 -13.90 -5.98
N PRO A 496 9.57 -13.76 -5.83
CA PRO A 496 8.64 -14.64 -6.50
C PRO A 496 8.84 -14.57 -8.01
N LYS A 497 8.72 -15.72 -8.66
CA LYS A 497 8.69 -15.84 -10.12
C LYS A 497 7.52 -15.03 -10.69
N LEU A 498 7.67 -14.54 -11.92
CA LEU A 498 6.50 -14.09 -12.67
C LEU A 498 5.70 -15.34 -13.09
N PRO A 499 4.39 -15.41 -12.79
CA PRO A 499 3.56 -16.49 -13.30
C PRO A 499 3.62 -16.53 -14.83
N GLU A 500 3.82 -17.71 -15.41
CA GLU A 500 3.99 -17.86 -16.86
C GLU A 500 2.72 -17.49 -17.64
N ASP A 501 1.55 -17.57 -17.00
CA ASP A 501 0.26 -17.13 -17.52
C ASP A 501 -0.03 -15.62 -17.27
N SER A 502 0.87 -14.90 -16.59
CA SER A 502 0.71 -13.46 -16.37
C SER A 502 0.96 -12.66 -17.66
N GLY A 503 0.20 -11.58 -17.83
CA GLY A 503 0.38 -10.66 -18.96
C GLY A 503 1.79 -10.05 -19.02
N GLU A 504 2.46 -9.90 -17.88
CA GLU A 504 3.83 -9.38 -17.82
C GLU A 504 4.85 -10.37 -18.36
N PHE A 505 4.73 -11.66 -17.99
CA PHE A 505 5.62 -12.69 -18.50
C PHE A 505 5.43 -12.83 -20.02
N LEU A 506 4.18 -12.96 -20.47
CA LEU A 506 3.84 -13.08 -21.89
C LEU A 506 4.28 -11.86 -22.70
N LEU A 507 4.25 -10.66 -22.13
CA LEU A 507 4.75 -9.45 -22.78
C LEU A 507 6.25 -9.54 -23.07
N VAL A 508 7.05 -9.98 -22.09
CA VAL A 508 8.50 -10.11 -22.27
C VAL A 508 8.83 -11.24 -23.24
N GLU A 509 8.16 -12.39 -23.10
CA GLU A 509 8.32 -13.54 -23.99
C GLU A 509 7.99 -13.18 -25.45
N GLN A 510 6.86 -12.52 -25.68
CA GLN A 510 6.47 -12.07 -27.02
C GLN A 510 7.45 -11.04 -27.60
N TRP A 511 7.94 -10.10 -26.79
CA TRP A 511 8.93 -9.12 -27.24
C TRP A 511 10.24 -9.79 -27.70
N VAL A 512 10.71 -10.80 -26.95
CA VAL A 512 11.87 -11.62 -27.34
C VAL A 512 11.59 -12.37 -28.65
N ASN A 513 10.43 -13.04 -28.76
CA ASN A 513 10.05 -13.81 -29.94
C ASN A 513 9.92 -12.95 -31.22
N ASP A 514 9.55 -11.68 -31.07
CA ASP A 514 9.44 -10.72 -32.16
C ASP A 514 10.78 -10.11 -32.58
N GLY A 515 11.90 -10.55 -31.99
CA GLY A 515 13.24 -10.03 -32.28
C GLY A 515 13.54 -8.71 -31.58
N CYS A 516 12.94 -8.47 -30.42
CA CYS A 516 13.18 -7.31 -29.55
C CYS A 516 12.97 -5.94 -30.26
N PRO A 517 11.78 -5.66 -30.80
CA PRO A 517 11.53 -4.37 -31.47
C PRO A 517 11.44 -3.20 -30.47
N ASP A 518 11.94 -2.03 -30.88
CA ASP A 518 11.78 -0.75 -30.16
C ASP A 518 10.69 0.16 -30.75
N SER A 519 9.73 -0.41 -31.47
CA SER A 519 8.58 0.33 -31.98
C SER A 519 7.65 0.77 -30.85
N ASP A 520 6.80 1.77 -31.12
CA ASP A 520 5.71 2.18 -30.22
C ASP A 520 4.80 0.98 -29.87
N VAL A 521 4.22 0.99 -28.66
CA VAL A 521 3.26 -0.02 -28.16
C VAL A 521 1.90 0.10 -28.83
#